data_AF-A0A366ZZB7-F1
#
_entry.id   AF-A0A366ZZB7-F1
#
_cell.length_a   1.000
_cell.length_b   1.000
_cell.length_c   1.000
_cell.angle_alpha   90.00
_cell.angle_beta   90.00
_cell.angle_gamma   90.00
#
_symmetry.space_group_name_H-M   'P 1'
#
loop_
_entity.id
_entity.type
_entity.pdbx_description
1 polymer ?
#
loop_
_entity_poly.entity_id
_entity_poly.type
_entity_poly.pdbx_seq_one_letter_code
_entity_poly.pdbx_strand_id
1 'polypeptide(L)'
;MHDRLRLATAATLVGMALLSGCSDRQEASTTLPTSAAAPTTEALPLLGPPDFPVPPEARTKDAAGAEAFLRYYTALLNRQRPLLEGQPLRDLGPECEDCWRIAKNYEEAKAAGQHYEGGELTMNDVADPDLNDETASLVFGVRQEAVDLVDHNGEPVVPGLETQPNMGSGMTLNWSEDDHSWLVKSMTLG
;
A
#
# COMPACT_ATOMS: atom_id res chain seq x y z
N MET A 1 -45.43 -6.22 22.92
CA MET A 1 -46.21 -5.09 23.48
C MET A 1 -45.27 -4.27 24.35
N HIS A 2 -45.26 -2.94 24.18
CA HIS A 2 -44.37 -1.86 24.68
C HIS A 2 -43.75 -1.15 23.44
N ASP A 3 -44.47 -0.39 22.61
CA ASP A 3 -45.29 0.81 22.81
C ASP A 3 -44.47 2.11 23.02
N ARG A 4 -44.40 2.92 21.94
CA ARG A 4 -44.28 4.41 21.84
C ARG A 4 -42.94 5.03 22.25
N LEU A 5 -42.39 6.08 21.60
CA LEU A 5 -42.92 7.44 21.39
C LEU A 5 -41.83 8.19 20.57
N ARG A 6 -42.05 8.67 19.34
CA ARG A 6 -42.60 9.98 18.91
C ARG A 6 -41.68 11.23 19.08
N LEU A 7 -41.74 12.06 18.03
CA LEU A 7 -41.51 13.53 17.93
C LEU A 7 -40.05 14.03 17.81
N ALA A 8 -39.66 14.61 16.66
CA ALA A 8 -39.77 16.05 16.26
C ALA A 8 -38.50 16.82 16.69
N THR A 9 -37.88 17.74 15.94
CA THR A 9 -38.40 18.91 15.20
C THR A 9 -37.22 19.66 14.52
N ALA A 10 -37.50 20.33 13.38
CA ALA A 10 -37.16 21.73 13.02
C ALA A 10 -35.65 22.17 12.99
N ALA A 11 -35.11 22.69 11.86
CA ALA A 11 -35.26 24.04 11.28
C ALA A 11 -33.95 24.85 11.43
N THR A 12 -33.22 25.10 10.33
CA THR A 12 -33.09 26.42 9.66
C THR A 12 -31.93 27.27 10.18
N LEU A 13 -31.00 27.71 9.31
CA LEU A 13 -30.73 29.13 9.05
C LEU A 13 -29.62 29.36 8.01
N VAL A 14 -30.00 30.14 7.01
CA VAL A 14 -29.20 30.80 5.98
C VAL A 14 -28.40 31.95 6.61
N GLY A 15 -27.16 32.13 6.19
CA GLY A 15 -26.32 33.28 6.57
C GLY A 15 -25.40 33.72 5.43
N MET A 16 -25.94 34.49 4.48
CA MET A 16 -25.15 35.32 3.57
C MET A 16 -24.68 36.57 4.32
N ALA A 17 -23.36 36.79 4.36
CA ALA A 17 -22.77 38.02 4.87
C ALA A 17 -21.81 38.64 3.83
N LEU A 18 -22.37 39.62 3.10
CA LEU A 18 -21.84 40.95 2.77
C LEU A 18 -20.40 41.12 2.26
N LEU A 19 -20.33 41.53 0.98
CA LEU A 19 -19.22 42.25 0.37
C LEU A 19 -19.16 43.72 0.84
N SER A 20 -18.03 44.11 1.40
CA SER A 20 -17.51 45.49 1.46
C SER A 20 -15.97 45.35 1.57
N GLY A 21 -15.14 45.80 0.65
CA GLY A 21 -15.08 47.15 0.14
C GLY A 21 -14.04 47.95 0.92
N CYS A 22 -12.74 47.72 0.65
CA CYS A 22 -11.66 48.66 0.98
C CYS A 22 -10.70 48.72 -0.22
N SER A 23 -10.80 49.83 -0.95
CA SER A 23 -9.84 50.26 -1.95
C SER A 23 -8.80 51.13 -1.24
N ASP A 24 -7.66 50.55 -0.90
CA ASP A 24 -6.47 51.33 -0.53
C ASP A 24 -5.45 51.27 -1.68
N ARG A 25 -5.16 52.45 -2.21
CA ARG A 25 -4.14 52.72 -3.22
C ARG A 25 -2.80 52.81 -2.50
N GLN A 26 -2.11 51.68 -2.37
CA GLN A 26 -0.75 51.60 -1.84
C GLN A 26 0.28 51.91 -2.94
N GLU A 27 1.24 52.77 -2.62
CA GLU A 27 2.32 53.22 -3.50
C GLU A 27 3.16 52.06 -4.05
N ALA A 28 3.68 52.25 -5.27
CA ALA A 28 4.61 51.33 -5.89
C ALA A 28 5.93 51.30 -5.12
N SER A 29 6.06 50.35 -4.18
CA SER A 29 7.37 49.99 -3.61
C SER A 29 8.26 49.40 -4.70
N THR A 30 9.23 50.19 -5.12
CA THR A 30 10.38 49.77 -5.93
C THR A 30 11.35 48.95 -5.09
N THR A 31 10.93 47.75 -4.73
CA THR A 31 11.82 46.69 -4.24
C THR A 31 11.44 45.43 -5.01
N LEU A 32 12.26 45.13 -6.02
CA LEU A 32 12.22 43.87 -6.76
C LEU A 32 12.02 42.72 -5.76
N PRO A 33 11.00 41.85 -5.92
CA PRO A 33 11.09 40.57 -5.25
C PRO A 33 12.30 39.89 -5.87
N THR A 34 13.37 39.74 -5.07
CA THR A 34 14.26 38.59 -5.24
C THR A 34 13.33 37.41 -5.47
N SER A 35 13.46 36.78 -6.64
CA SER A 35 12.84 35.50 -6.91
C SER A 35 13.36 34.56 -5.83
N ALA A 36 12.65 34.50 -4.70
CA ALA A 36 12.85 33.47 -3.71
C ALA A 36 12.51 32.20 -4.46
N ALA A 37 13.57 31.48 -4.87
CA ALA A 37 13.43 30.09 -5.22
C ALA A 37 12.63 29.48 -4.07
N ALA A 38 11.42 28.99 -4.36
CA ALA A 38 10.68 28.20 -3.41
C ALA A 38 11.66 27.13 -2.87
N PRO A 39 11.66 26.83 -1.56
CA PRO A 39 12.45 25.73 -1.07
C PRO A 39 12.08 24.52 -1.92
N THR A 40 13.05 23.96 -2.64
CA THR A 40 12.88 22.68 -3.30
C THR A 40 12.62 21.70 -2.16
N THR A 41 11.35 21.38 -1.92
CA THR A 41 10.97 20.25 -1.09
C THR A 41 11.74 19.07 -1.66
N GLU A 42 12.69 18.57 -0.88
CA GLU A 42 13.50 17.42 -1.25
C GLU A 42 12.53 16.30 -1.64
N ALA A 43 12.58 15.91 -2.90
CA ALA A 43 11.69 14.87 -3.39
C ALA A 43 12.08 13.58 -2.68
N LEU A 44 11.11 12.98 -1.98
CA LEU A 44 11.32 11.70 -1.30
C LEU A 44 11.91 10.67 -2.29
N PRO A 45 12.77 9.75 -1.82
CA PRO A 45 13.26 8.66 -2.66
C PRO A 45 12.09 7.93 -3.33
N LEU A 46 12.22 7.65 -4.63
CA LEU A 46 11.24 6.84 -5.34
C LEU A 46 11.38 5.39 -4.87
N LEU A 47 10.30 4.83 -4.33
CA LEU A 47 10.26 3.46 -3.84
C LEU A 47 9.22 2.65 -4.60
N GLY A 48 9.55 1.39 -4.85
CA GLY A 48 8.76 0.49 -5.68
C GLY A 48 8.97 0.68 -7.19
N PRO A 49 8.25 -0.08 -8.03
CA PRO A 49 8.32 0.08 -9.48
C PRO A 49 7.95 1.51 -9.92
N PRO A 50 8.60 2.09 -10.95
CA PRO A 50 8.32 3.46 -11.40
C PRO A 50 6.87 3.71 -11.80
N ASP A 51 6.19 2.67 -12.32
CA ASP A 51 4.79 2.72 -12.73
C ASP A 51 3.82 2.18 -11.65
N PHE A 52 4.35 1.81 -10.49
CA PHE A 52 3.59 1.37 -9.32
C PHE A 52 4.31 1.77 -8.03
N PRO A 53 4.51 3.09 -7.77
CA PRO A 53 5.29 3.56 -6.63
C PRO A 53 4.56 3.32 -5.31
N VAL A 54 5.31 3.24 -4.20
CA VAL A 54 4.74 3.26 -2.85
C VAL A 54 3.97 4.56 -2.65
N PRO A 55 2.66 4.51 -2.33
CA PRO A 55 1.85 5.70 -2.23
C PRO A 55 2.17 6.52 -0.96
N PRO A 56 1.95 7.84 -0.95
CA PRO A 56 2.29 8.69 0.20
C PRO A 56 1.66 8.25 1.52
N GLU A 57 0.43 7.76 1.49
CA GLU A 57 -0.26 7.24 2.67
C GLU A 57 0.41 5.98 3.24
N ALA A 58 1.14 5.19 2.45
CA ALA A 58 1.93 4.06 2.93
C ALA A 58 3.31 4.47 3.46
N ARG A 59 3.62 5.77 3.46
CA ARG A 59 4.89 6.36 3.90
C ARG A 59 4.72 7.23 5.15
N THR A 60 3.74 6.92 5.99
CA THR A 60 3.58 7.53 7.32
C THR A 60 4.01 6.55 8.41
N LYS A 61 4.79 7.02 9.39
CA LYS A 61 5.25 6.24 10.54
C LYS A 61 4.15 6.14 11.61
N ASP A 62 3.00 5.61 11.21
CA ASP A 62 1.84 5.37 12.06
C ASP A 62 1.07 4.12 11.61
N ALA A 63 -0.01 3.77 12.33
CA ALA A 63 -0.72 2.51 12.12
C ALA A 63 -1.44 2.51 10.77
N ALA A 64 -2.01 3.67 10.40
CA ALA A 64 -2.65 3.85 9.10
C ALA A 64 -1.64 3.66 7.95
N GLY A 65 -0.42 4.17 8.11
CA GLY A 65 0.64 4.00 7.13
C GLY A 65 1.13 2.56 7.01
N ALA A 66 1.28 1.86 8.14
CA ALA A 66 1.63 0.44 8.14
C ALA A 66 0.58 -0.41 7.43
N GLU A 67 -0.71 -0.16 7.69
CA GLU A 67 -1.81 -0.86 7.00
C GLU A 67 -1.86 -0.49 5.50
N ALA A 68 -1.71 0.78 5.15
CA ALA A 68 -1.66 1.22 3.77
C ALA A 68 -0.49 0.56 3.02
N PHE A 69 0.66 0.40 3.68
CA PHE A 69 1.80 -0.32 3.14
C PHE A 69 1.50 -1.81 2.93
N LEU A 70 0.87 -2.50 3.90
CA LEU A 70 0.43 -3.90 3.73
C LEU A 70 -0.49 -4.08 2.52
N ARG A 71 -1.46 -3.17 2.35
CA ARG A 71 -2.38 -3.17 1.20
C ARG A 71 -1.62 -2.99 -0.12
N TYR A 72 -0.70 -2.03 -0.16
CA TYR A 72 0.17 -1.80 -1.30
C TYR A 72 1.05 -3.01 -1.60
N TYR A 73 1.68 -3.63 -0.60
CA TYR A 73 2.57 -4.78 -0.78
C TYR A 73 1.81 -6.01 -1.29
N THR A 74 0.58 -6.23 -0.82
CA THR A 74 -0.31 -7.27 -1.35
C THR A 74 -0.66 -7.02 -2.82
N ALA A 75 -0.97 -5.77 -3.17
CA ALA A 75 -1.21 -5.38 -4.57
C ALA A 75 0.06 -5.54 -5.44
N LEU A 76 1.23 -5.25 -4.88
CA LEU A 76 2.52 -5.47 -5.53
C LEU A 76 2.76 -6.95 -5.81
N LEU A 77 2.53 -7.84 -4.84
CA LEU A 77 2.62 -9.30 -5.05
C LEU A 77 1.75 -9.76 -6.24
N ASN A 78 0.48 -9.31 -6.28
CA ASN A 78 -0.42 -9.62 -7.40
C ASN A 78 0.07 -9.06 -8.73
N ARG A 79 0.64 -7.85 -8.73
CA ARG A 79 1.21 -7.22 -9.92
C ARG A 79 2.43 -7.96 -10.43
N GLN A 80 3.31 -8.39 -9.54
CA GLN A 80 4.58 -9.01 -9.91
C GLN A 80 4.44 -10.45 -10.39
N ARG A 81 3.43 -11.19 -9.90
CA ARG A 81 3.20 -12.60 -10.29
C ARG A 81 3.11 -12.82 -11.80
N PRO A 82 2.27 -12.14 -12.59
CA PRO A 82 2.22 -12.34 -14.04
C PRO A 82 3.46 -11.78 -14.77
N LEU A 83 4.19 -10.85 -14.18
CA LEU A 83 5.42 -10.27 -14.76
C LEU A 83 6.67 -11.12 -14.47
N LEU A 84 6.57 -11.99 -13.46
CA LEU A 84 7.66 -12.77 -12.92
C LEU A 84 8.88 -11.91 -12.55
N GLU A 85 8.61 -10.76 -11.91
CA GLU A 85 9.61 -9.78 -11.51
C GLU A 85 9.77 -9.75 -9.99
N GLY A 86 10.86 -10.35 -9.50
CA GLY A 86 11.13 -10.47 -8.06
C GLY A 86 11.80 -9.25 -7.42
N GLN A 87 12.46 -8.40 -8.21
CA GLN A 87 13.29 -7.30 -7.67
C GLN A 87 12.51 -6.32 -6.78
N PRO A 88 11.31 -5.85 -7.14
CA PRO A 88 10.55 -4.92 -6.29
C PRO A 88 10.20 -5.50 -4.91
N LEU A 89 10.04 -6.82 -4.81
CA LEU A 89 9.78 -7.50 -3.54
C LEU A 89 11.03 -7.51 -2.64
N ARG A 90 12.21 -7.66 -3.24
CA ARG A 90 13.49 -7.61 -2.51
C ARG A 90 13.85 -6.20 -2.08
N ASP A 91 13.60 -5.20 -2.92
CA ASP A 91 13.86 -3.81 -2.60
C ASP A 91 13.06 -3.34 -1.38
N LEU A 92 11.80 -3.78 -1.29
CA LEU A 92 10.90 -3.44 -0.18
C LEU A 92 10.95 -4.44 0.98
N GLY A 93 11.67 -5.55 0.84
CA GLY A 93 11.82 -6.59 1.86
C GLY A 93 13.22 -7.16 1.91
N PRO A 94 14.28 -6.33 2.09
CA PRO A 94 15.66 -6.78 1.97
C PRO A 94 16.03 -7.85 3.00
N GLU A 95 15.39 -7.83 4.17
CA GLU A 95 15.59 -8.80 5.25
C GLU A 95 14.54 -9.93 5.28
N CYS A 96 13.53 -9.88 4.41
CA CYS A 96 12.39 -10.79 4.44
C CYS A 96 12.67 -12.07 3.64
N GLU A 97 13.01 -13.16 4.34
CA GLU A 97 13.33 -14.45 3.71
C GLU A 97 12.21 -14.97 2.79
N ASP A 98 10.95 -14.85 3.19
CA ASP A 98 9.80 -15.27 2.36
C ASP A 98 9.63 -14.39 1.11
N CYS A 99 9.93 -13.10 1.21
CA CYS A 99 9.91 -12.17 0.09
C CYS A 99 10.98 -12.57 -0.95
N TRP A 100 12.18 -12.92 -0.48
CA TRP A 100 13.25 -13.46 -1.31
C TRP A 100 12.90 -14.80 -1.94
N ARG A 101 12.27 -15.71 -1.19
CA ARG A 101 11.79 -17.00 -1.70
C ARG A 101 10.78 -16.82 -2.83
N ILE A 102 9.79 -15.94 -2.65
CA ILE A 102 8.80 -15.63 -3.70
C ILE A 102 9.48 -15.03 -4.93
N ALA A 103 10.36 -14.05 -4.73
CA ALA A 103 11.11 -13.42 -5.82
C ALA A 103 11.94 -14.43 -6.63
N LYS A 104 12.60 -15.36 -5.94
CA LYS A 104 13.37 -16.45 -6.57
C LYS A 104 12.47 -17.39 -7.38
N ASN A 105 11.30 -17.75 -6.85
CA ASN A 105 10.35 -18.59 -7.58
C ASN A 105 9.89 -17.93 -8.90
N TYR A 106 9.67 -16.62 -8.90
CA TYR A 106 9.33 -15.88 -10.13
C TYR A 106 10.44 -15.96 -11.17
N GLU A 107 11.69 -15.77 -10.74
CA GLU A 107 12.86 -15.83 -11.63
C GLU A 107 13.09 -17.23 -12.18
N GLU A 108 12.91 -18.26 -11.35
CA GLU A 108 13.02 -19.66 -11.76
C GLU A 108 11.93 -20.03 -12.78
N ALA A 109 10.68 -19.64 -12.54
CA ALA A 109 9.58 -19.84 -13.50
C ALA A 109 9.87 -19.14 -14.83
N LYS A 110 10.32 -17.88 -14.78
CA LYS A 110 10.71 -17.11 -15.98
C LYS A 110 11.84 -17.77 -16.74
N ALA A 111 12.87 -18.24 -16.05
CA ALA A 111 14.01 -18.95 -16.66
C ALA A 111 13.61 -20.30 -17.27
N ALA A 112 12.58 -20.95 -16.72
CA ALA A 112 12.03 -22.20 -17.22
C ALA A 112 10.99 -22.04 -18.34
N GLY A 113 10.64 -20.80 -18.72
CA GLY A 113 9.56 -20.54 -19.68
C GLY A 113 8.18 -20.93 -19.16
N GLN A 114 7.98 -20.82 -17.85
CA GLN A 114 6.75 -21.12 -17.12
C GLN A 114 6.08 -19.81 -16.66
N HIS A 115 4.79 -19.87 -16.37
CA HIS A 115 4.07 -18.75 -15.75
C HIS A 115 3.01 -19.26 -14.77
N TYR A 116 2.57 -18.36 -13.88
CA TYR A 116 1.48 -18.63 -12.96
C TYR A 116 0.15 -18.22 -13.60
N GLU A 117 -0.86 -19.07 -13.48
CA GLU A 117 -2.25 -18.77 -13.80
C GLU A 117 -3.07 -18.74 -12.50
N GLY A 118 -3.83 -17.66 -12.28
CA GLY A 118 -4.56 -17.43 -11.04
C GLY A 118 -3.68 -16.99 -9.87
N GLY A 119 -4.03 -17.37 -8.64
CA GLY A 119 -3.27 -17.10 -7.41
C GLY A 119 -3.45 -15.70 -6.82
N GLU A 120 -4.43 -14.94 -7.30
CA GLU A 120 -4.73 -13.59 -6.80
C GLU A 120 -4.98 -13.60 -5.29
N LEU A 121 -4.31 -12.67 -4.61
CA LEU A 121 -4.47 -12.43 -3.19
C LEU A 121 -5.49 -11.30 -2.97
N THR A 122 -6.50 -11.55 -2.14
CA THR A 122 -7.44 -10.53 -1.67
C THR A 122 -7.46 -10.55 -0.16
N MET A 123 -7.35 -9.39 0.49
CA MET A 123 -7.45 -9.33 1.95
C MET A 123 -8.91 -9.49 2.38
N ASN A 124 -9.16 -10.39 3.33
CA ASN A 124 -10.46 -10.61 3.95
C ASN A 124 -10.72 -9.58 5.06
N ASP A 125 -9.74 -9.44 5.93
CA ASP A 125 -9.77 -8.62 7.14
C ASP A 125 -8.34 -8.26 7.55
N VAL A 126 -8.20 -7.15 8.26
CA VAL A 126 -6.93 -6.69 8.83
C VAL A 126 -7.24 -6.25 10.26
N ALA A 127 -6.48 -6.77 11.23
CA ALA A 127 -6.54 -6.30 12.60
C ALA A 127 -5.80 -4.97 12.75
N ASP A 128 -6.14 -4.19 13.77
CA ASP A 128 -5.40 -2.96 14.09
C ASP A 128 -3.89 -3.27 14.25
N PRO A 129 -3.00 -2.57 13.53
CA PRO A 129 -1.56 -2.80 13.63
C PRO A 129 -1.04 -2.53 15.05
N ASP A 130 -0.18 -3.43 15.55
CA ASP A 130 0.56 -3.22 16.79
C ASP A 130 1.86 -2.46 16.48
N LEU A 131 2.01 -1.27 17.04
CA LEU A 131 3.17 -0.40 16.80
C LEU A 131 4.10 -0.38 18.01
N ASN A 132 5.39 -0.52 17.73
CA ASN A 132 6.45 -0.34 18.71
C ASN A 132 7.61 0.44 18.07
N ASP A 133 7.64 1.76 18.32
CA ASP A 133 8.62 2.72 17.81
C ASP A 133 8.86 2.63 16.29
N GLU A 134 9.77 1.76 15.88
CA GLU A 134 10.20 1.56 14.48
C GLU A 134 9.63 0.27 13.87
N THR A 135 8.86 -0.51 14.61
CA THR A 135 8.28 -1.77 14.13
C THR A 135 6.77 -1.70 14.11
N ALA A 136 6.15 -2.23 13.06
CA ALA A 136 4.72 -2.51 13.02
C ALA A 136 4.48 -4.00 12.81
N SER A 137 3.62 -4.60 13.62
CA SER A 137 3.16 -6.00 13.43
C SER A 137 1.71 -6.00 13.00
N LEU A 138 1.42 -6.68 11.89
CA LEU A 138 0.10 -6.78 11.30
C LEU A 138 -0.34 -8.24 11.26
N VAL A 139 -1.59 -8.49 11.65
CA VAL A 139 -2.27 -9.78 11.50
C VAL A 139 -3.47 -9.57 10.60
N PHE A 140 -3.63 -10.42 9.59
CA PHE A 140 -4.66 -10.26 8.58
C PHE A 140 -5.10 -11.61 8.01
N GLY A 141 -6.32 -11.66 7.50
CA GLY A 141 -6.81 -12.77 6.68
C GLY A 141 -6.59 -12.48 5.20
N VAL A 142 -6.10 -13.45 4.45
CA VAL A 142 -5.98 -13.37 2.99
C VAL A 142 -6.71 -14.55 2.33
N ARG A 143 -7.49 -14.24 1.29
CA ARG A 143 -7.97 -15.21 0.32
C ARG A 143 -6.97 -15.32 -0.82
N GLN A 144 -6.59 -16.54 -1.17
CA GLN A 144 -5.84 -16.85 -2.39
C GLN A 144 -6.74 -17.62 -3.35
N GLU A 145 -6.90 -17.12 -4.58
CA GLU A 145 -7.55 -17.88 -5.65
C GLU A 145 -6.72 -19.10 -6.05
N ALA A 146 -7.35 -20.07 -6.72
CA ALA A 146 -6.63 -21.24 -7.23
C ALA A 146 -5.44 -20.80 -8.10
N VAL A 147 -4.31 -21.52 -8.02
CA VAL A 147 -3.10 -21.20 -8.76
C VAL A 147 -2.46 -22.43 -9.37
N ASP A 148 -2.12 -22.33 -10.65
CA ASP A 148 -1.35 -23.32 -11.39
C ASP A 148 -0.03 -22.70 -11.86
N LEU A 149 1.04 -23.51 -11.81
CA LEU A 149 2.28 -23.21 -12.51
C LEU A 149 2.28 -24.02 -13.81
N VAL A 150 2.18 -23.33 -14.95
CA VAL A 150 2.05 -23.97 -16.26
C VAL A 150 3.29 -23.71 -17.12
N ASP A 151 3.53 -24.59 -18.08
CA ASP A 151 4.58 -24.41 -19.08
C ASP A 151 4.12 -23.55 -20.27
N HIS A 152 4.98 -23.41 -21.28
CA HIS A 152 4.68 -22.68 -22.51
C HIS A 152 3.49 -23.21 -23.33
N ASN A 153 3.03 -24.44 -23.08
CA ASN A 153 1.84 -25.03 -23.72
C ASN A 153 0.58 -24.86 -22.87
N GLY A 154 0.69 -24.28 -21.67
CA GLY A 154 -0.40 -24.20 -20.70
C GLY A 154 -0.63 -25.51 -19.94
N GLU A 155 0.31 -26.45 -19.99
CA GLU A 155 0.20 -27.70 -19.22
C GLU A 155 0.74 -27.49 -17.79
N PRO A 156 0.01 -27.94 -16.75
CA PRO A 156 0.50 -27.84 -15.37
C PRO A 156 1.82 -28.61 -15.18
N VAL A 157 2.83 -27.92 -14.64
CA VAL A 157 4.15 -28.50 -14.35
C VAL A 157 4.13 -29.30 -13.05
N VAL A 158 3.31 -28.87 -12.10
CA VAL A 158 3.05 -29.51 -10.81
C VAL A 158 1.56 -29.40 -10.50
N PRO A 159 1.01 -30.23 -9.59
CA PRO A 159 -0.35 -30.02 -9.10
C PRO A 159 -0.51 -28.59 -8.56
N GLY A 160 -1.52 -27.87 -9.06
CA GLY A 160 -1.87 -26.55 -8.57
C GLY A 160 -2.36 -26.55 -7.14
N LEU A 161 -2.53 -25.35 -6.60
CA LEU A 161 -3.19 -25.13 -5.32
C LEU A 161 -4.64 -24.74 -5.56
N GLU A 162 -5.54 -25.37 -4.83
CA GLU A 162 -6.95 -24.98 -4.77
C GLU A 162 -7.10 -23.62 -4.08
N THR A 163 -8.25 -22.98 -4.28
CA THR A 163 -8.60 -21.74 -3.59
C THR A 163 -8.48 -21.90 -2.07
N GLN A 164 -7.75 -21.01 -1.44
CA GLN A 164 -7.65 -20.90 0.02
C GLN A 164 -8.49 -19.69 0.48
N PRO A 165 -9.71 -19.90 1.01
CA PRO A 165 -10.64 -18.81 1.26
C PRO A 165 -10.23 -17.92 2.43
N ASN A 166 -9.45 -18.43 3.38
CA ASN A 166 -9.03 -17.68 4.56
C ASN A 166 -7.72 -18.20 5.15
N MET A 167 -6.59 -17.69 4.65
CA MET A 167 -5.27 -17.94 5.20
C MET A 167 -4.96 -16.90 6.28
N GLY A 168 -4.80 -17.36 7.53
CA GLY A 168 -4.25 -16.53 8.59
C GLY A 168 -2.83 -16.13 8.23
N SER A 169 -2.58 -14.82 8.17
CA SER A 169 -1.35 -14.24 7.67
C SER A 169 -0.81 -13.19 8.62
N GLY A 170 0.48 -12.90 8.50
CA GLY A 170 1.16 -11.91 9.33
C GLY A 170 2.24 -11.19 8.56
N MET A 171 2.50 -9.94 8.94
CA MET A 171 3.58 -9.13 8.38
C MET A 171 4.20 -8.29 9.48
N THR A 172 5.53 -8.30 9.55
CA THR A 172 6.29 -7.39 10.40
C THR A 172 7.01 -6.40 9.50
N LEU A 173 6.84 -5.12 9.79
CA LEU A 173 7.45 -4.01 9.09
C LEU A 173 8.49 -3.34 9.99
N ASN A 174 9.61 -2.92 9.41
CA ASN A 174 10.53 -1.97 10.03
C ASN A 174 10.41 -0.62 9.30
N TRP A 175 10.39 0.48 10.05
CA TRP A 175 10.49 1.82 9.49
C TRP A 175 11.94 2.10 9.09
N SER A 176 12.15 2.49 7.83
CA SER A 176 13.43 2.99 7.32
C SER A 176 13.40 4.52 7.33
N GLU A 177 14.26 5.14 8.14
CA GLU A 177 14.42 6.60 8.15
C GLU A 177 15.04 7.11 6.85
N ASP A 178 15.94 6.35 6.23
CA ASP A 178 16.59 6.72 4.97
C ASP A 178 15.58 6.71 3.80
N ASP A 179 14.70 5.71 3.77
CA ASP A 179 13.69 5.58 2.73
C ASP A 179 12.42 6.37 3.04
N HIS A 180 12.24 6.85 4.27
CA HIS A 180 10.96 7.40 4.76
C HIS A 180 9.79 6.49 4.40
N SER A 181 9.91 5.20 4.73
CA SER A 181 8.91 4.18 4.39
C SER A 181 9.04 2.96 5.30
N TRP A 182 7.97 2.18 5.36
CA TRP A 182 8.02 0.82 5.88
C TRP A 182 8.75 -0.10 4.91
N LEU A 183 9.50 -1.07 5.45
CA LEU A 183 10.13 -2.19 4.76
C LEU A 183 9.66 -3.50 5.40
N VAL A 184 9.42 -4.53 4.60
CA VAL A 184 9.01 -5.84 5.09
C VAL A 184 10.20 -6.54 5.74
N LYS A 185 10.09 -6.82 7.03
CA LYS A 185 11.05 -7.62 7.80
C LYS A 185 10.73 -9.10 7.72
N SER A 186 9.45 -9.45 7.85
CA SER A 186 8.96 -10.82 7.72
C SER A 186 7.52 -10.83 7.25
N MET A 187 7.13 -11.87 6.53
CA MET A 187 5.76 -12.08 6.09
C MET A 187 5.45 -13.57 6.08
N THR A 188 4.25 -13.95 6.51
CA THR A 188 3.75 -15.32 6.42
C THR A 188 2.38 -15.31 5.78
N LEU A 189 2.16 -16.23 4.84
CA LEU A 189 0.88 -16.45 4.16
C LEU A 189 0.52 -17.93 4.30
N GLY A 190 -0.34 -18.29 5.25
CA GLY A 190 -0.89 -19.64 5.40
C GLY A 190 0.07 -20.72 5.87
#